data_AF-A0A7S2M1R3-F1
#
_entry.id   AF-A0A7S2M1R3-F1
#
_cell.length_a   1.000
_cell.length_b   1.000
_cell.length_c   1.000
_cell.angle_alpha   90.00
_cell.angle_beta   90.00
_cell.angle_gamma   90.00
#
_symmetry.space_group_name_H-M   'P 1'
#
loop_
_entity.id
_entity.type
_entity.pdbx_description
1 polymer ?
#
loop_
_entity_poly.entity_id
_entity_poly.type
_entity_poly.pdbx_seq_one_letter_code
_entity_poly.pdbx_strand_id
1 'polypeptide(L)'
;ESFAPAPRRHASGGESDASTGSSGPQPSAPTPAATQAKAAADACAKAGAIDVDKVSWRSKVEFFVNGRRVCADDVQPHYTLLFYLRDKLGLTGTKLGCGEGGCGACTVSVAHFDSEKGEVVHRAVNACLAPLCSVDGCSVTTVEGIGTTKMPHPVQQRIAGMHGSQCGFCTP
;
A
#
# COMPACT_ATOMS: atom_id res chain seq x y z
N GLU A 1 -2.54 -38.75 22.96
CA GLU A 1 -1.96 -37.79 23.92
C GLU A 1 -3.09 -36.91 24.42
N SER A 2 -3.45 -37.09 25.69
CA SER A 2 -4.63 -36.50 26.31
C SER A 2 -4.31 -35.12 26.86
N PHE A 3 -5.03 -34.10 26.41
CA PHE A 3 -4.89 -32.73 26.90
C PHE A 3 -5.87 -32.51 28.06
N ALA A 4 -5.35 -32.35 29.29
CA ALA A 4 -6.14 -32.02 30.47
C ALA A 4 -6.28 -30.49 30.61
N PRO A 5 -7.44 -29.96 31.06
CA PRO A 5 -7.64 -28.52 31.23
C PRO A 5 -7.14 -28.00 32.60
N ALA A 6 -6.58 -26.80 32.61
CA ALA A 6 -6.07 -26.11 33.79
C ALA A 6 -7.19 -25.56 34.71
N PRO A 7 -6.98 -25.47 36.05
CA PRO A 7 -8.01 -25.03 36.99
C PRO A 7 -8.13 -23.50 37.09
N ARG A 8 -9.37 -23.03 37.21
CA ARG A 8 -9.75 -21.62 37.46
C ARG A 8 -9.40 -21.21 38.88
N ARG A 9 -8.67 -20.10 39.05
CA ARG A 9 -8.48 -19.43 40.35
C ARG A 9 -9.57 -18.38 40.54
N HIS A 10 -10.34 -18.50 41.61
CA HIS A 10 -11.17 -17.43 42.15
C HIS A 10 -10.27 -16.35 42.78
N ALA A 11 -10.45 -15.10 42.37
CA ALA A 11 -9.89 -13.93 43.04
C ALA A 11 -11.03 -13.13 43.67
N SER A 12 -11.03 -13.08 44.99
CA SER A 12 -11.83 -12.16 45.81
C SER A 12 -11.19 -10.77 45.76
N GLY A 13 -11.84 -9.82 45.08
CA GLY A 13 -11.45 -8.41 45.07
C GLY A 13 -12.37 -7.60 45.99
N GLY A 14 -11.78 -6.90 46.96
CA GLY A 14 -12.46 -6.05 47.92
C GLY A 14 -13.03 -4.77 47.31
N GLU A 15 -14.11 -4.30 47.94
CA GLU A 15 -14.70 -2.98 47.74
C GLU A 15 -13.72 -1.88 48.17
N SER A 16 -13.52 -0.89 47.30
CA SER A 16 -12.85 0.36 47.63
C SER A 16 -13.75 1.52 47.22
N ASP A 17 -14.01 2.39 48.19
CA ASP A 17 -14.94 3.51 48.19
C ASP A 17 -14.80 4.47 47.00
N ALA A 18 -15.95 4.86 46.44
CA ALA A 18 -16.06 5.86 45.41
C ALA A 18 -16.03 7.27 46.02
N SER A 19 -14.87 7.94 45.96
CA SER A 19 -14.76 9.39 46.18
C SER A 19 -15.05 10.14 44.88
N THR A 20 -16.17 10.86 44.82
CA THR A 20 -16.57 11.72 43.72
C THR A 20 -15.79 13.03 43.73
N GLY A 21 -14.69 13.11 42.98
CA GLY A 21 -13.99 14.36 42.69
C GLY A 21 -14.61 15.06 41.47
N SER A 22 -15.22 16.23 41.65
CA SER A 22 -15.71 17.06 40.54
C SER A 22 -14.54 17.71 39.80
N SER A 23 -14.20 17.20 38.62
CA SER A 23 -13.29 17.86 37.69
C SER A 23 -14.09 18.78 36.77
N GLY A 24 -13.78 20.08 36.80
CA GLY A 24 -14.35 21.06 35.86
C GLY A 24 -13.95 20.75 34.41
N PRO A 25 -14.70 21.24 33.41
CA PRO A 25 -14.45 20.92 32.01
C PRO A 25 -13.10 21.49 31.56
N GLN A 26 -12.16 20.60 31.26
CA GLN A 26 -10.95 20.94 30.51
C GLN A 26 -11.31 21.24 29.05
N PRO A 27 -10.71 22.26 28.42
CA PRO A 27 -10.92 22.51 26.99
C PRO A 27 -10.43 21.30 26.18
N SER A 28 -11.34 20.68 25.43
CA SER A 28 -11.03 19.52 24.60
C SER A 28 -10.17 19.93 23.39
N ALA A 29 -9.09 19.19 23.15
CA ALA A 29 -8.29 19.33 21.94
C ALA A 29 -9.15 19.06 20.68
N PRO A 30 -8.88 19.75 19.56
CA PRO A 30 -9.66 19.57 18.34
C PRO A 30 -9.58 18.13 17.82
N THR A 31 -10.73 17.57 17.48
CA THR A 31 -10.90 16.22 16.91
C THR A 31 -10.11 16.08 15.59
N PRO A 32 -9.52 14.91 15.28
CA PRO A 32 -8.74 14.69 14.04
C PRO A 32 -9.43 15.15 12.75
N ALA A 33 -10.76 15.01 12.68
CA ALA A 33 -11.56 15.47 11.54
C ALA A 33 -11.55 17.01 11.35
N ALA A 34 -11.53 17.79 12.43
CA ALA A 34 -11.50 19.26 12.36
C ALA A 34 -10.12 19.77 11.92
N THR A 35 -9.06 19.09 12.38
CA THR A 35 -7.68 19.34 11.94
C THR A 35 -7.49 19.01 10.46
N GLN A 36 -8.06 17.89 9.98
CA GLN A 36 -8.04 17.51 8.57
C GLN A 36 -8.81 18.51 7.69
N ALA A 37 -9.97 19.00 8.14
CA ALA A 37 -10.76 19.99 7.39
C ALA A 37 -10.01 21.32 7.22
N LYS A 38 -9.35 21.82 8.27
CA LYS A 38 -8.52 23.03 8.19
C LYS A 38 -7.31 22.83 7.28
N ALA A 39 -6.62 21.70 7.40
CA ALA A 39 -5.47 21.38 6.54
C ALA A 39 -5.87 21.31 5.05
N ALA A 40 -7.03 20.72 4.74
CA ALA A 40 -7.56 20.68 3.38
C ALA A 40 -7.89 22.09 2.84
N ALA A 41 -8.51 22.95 3.65
CA ALA A 41 -8.80 24.32 3.28
C ALA A 41 -7.53 25.15 3.00
N ASP A 42 -6.53 25.04 3.88
CA ASP A 42 -5.23 25.70 3.73
C ASP A 42 -4.47 25.21 2.48
N ALA A 43 -4.54 23.91 2.18
CA ALA A 43 -3.97 23.33 0.97
C ALA A 43 -4.67 23.84 -0.30
N CYS A 44 -6.00 23.96 -0.29
CA CYS A 44 -6.79 24.46 -1.41
C CYS A 44 -6.48 25.94 -1.71
N ALA A 45 -6.36 26.77 -0.65
CA ALA A 45 -5.96 28.17 -0.78
C ALA A 45 -4.53 28.32 -1.36
N LYS A 46 -3.59 27.48 -0.91
CA LYS A 46 -2.22 27.44 -1.48
C LYS A 46 -2.22 26.98 -2.93
N ALA A 47 -3.02 25.98 -3.28
CA ALA A 47 -3.13 25.51 -4.66
C ALA A 47 -3.69 26.60 -5.59
N GLY A 48 -4.68 27.38 -5.14
CA GLY A 48 -5.24 28.50 -5.92
C GLY A 48 -4.28 29.67 -6.13
N ALA A 49 -3.20 29.77 -5.36
CA ALA A 49 -2.15 30.77 -5.52
C ALA A 49 -1.03 30.34 -6.50
N ILE A 50 -1.07 29.10 -7.01
CA ILE A 50 -0.09 28.59 -7.97
C ILE A 50 -0.40 29.19 -9.35
N ASP A 51 0.49 30.05 -9.83
CA ASP A 51 0.50 30.53 -11.21
C ASP A 51 1.00 29.39 -12.12
N VAL A 52 0.06 28.56 -12.60
CA VAL A 52 0.34 27.35 -13.38
C VAL A 52 1.14 27.60 -14.65
N ASP A 53 1.09 28.82 -15.20
CA ASP A 53 1.82 29.23 -16.41
C ASP A 53 3.30 29.49 -16.12
N LYS A 54 3.66 29.74 -14.86
CA LYS A 54 5.05 29.97 -14.42
C LYS A 54 5.71 28.73 -13.80
N VAL A 55 4.98 27.62 -13.66
CA VAL A 55 5.53 26.38 -13.09
C VAL A 55 6.22 25.57 -14.20
N SER A 56 7.46 25.16 -13.95
CA SER A 56 8.13 24.15 -14.77
C SER A 56 7.61 22.76 -14.40
N TRP A 57 6.83 22.15 -15.29
CA TRP A 57 6.29 20.80 -15.09
C TRP A 57 7.26 19.72 -15.57
N ARG A 58 7.36 18.63 -14.80
CA ARG A 58 7.91 17.37 -15.32
C ARG A 58 6.81 16.60 -16.03
N SER A 59 7.09 16.17 -17.25
CA SER A 59 6.22 15.29 -18.05
C SER A 59 6.66 13.82 -18.04
N LYS A 60 7.66 13.48 -17.22
CA LYS A 60 8.25 12.15 -17.11
C LYS A 60 8.07 11.57 -15.72
N VAL A 61 7.61 10.31 -15.68
CA VAL A 61 7.57 9.48 -14.48
C VAL A 61 8.75 8.52 -14.52
N GLU A 62 9.56 8.51 -13.49
CA GLU A 62 10.75 7.66 -13.37
C GLU A 62 10.65 6.76 -12.15
N PHE A 63 10.73 5.45 -12.37
CA PHE A 63 10.60 4.46 -11.31
C PHE A 63 11.39 3.21 -11.68
N PHE A 64 11.42 2.22 -10.80
CA PHE A 64 12.07 0.93 -11.07
C PHE A 64 11.03 -0.17 -11.16
N VAL A 65 11.22 -1.12 -12.07
CA VAL A 65 10.44 -2.36 -12.15
C VAL A 65 11.39 -3.54 -12.17
N ASN A 66 11.30 -4.42 -11.17
CA ASN A 66 12.15 -5.60 -11.03
C ASN A 66 13.65 -5.23 -11.12
N GLY A 67 14.05 -4.12 -10.49
CA GLY A 67 15.44 -3.62 -10.50
C GLY A 67 15.87 -2.86 -11.76
N ARG A 68 15.01 -2.76 -12.79
CA ARG A 68 15.31 -2.01 -14.02
C ARG A 68 14.68 -0.62 -13.97
N ARG A 69 15.47 0.41 -14.25
CA ARG A 69 14.97 1.78 -14.37
C ARG A 69 14.00 1.88 -15.55
N VAL A 70 12.86 2.51 -15.32
CA VAL A 70 11.82 2.83 -16.29
C VAL A 70 11.63 4.34 -16.31
N CYS A 71 11.76 4.92 -17.50
CA CYS A 71 11.44 6.32 -17.76
C CYS A 71 10.20 6.32 -18.66
N ALA A 72 9.05 6.70 -18.10
CA ALA A 72 7.79 6.80 -18.82
C ALA A 72 7.60 8.23 -19.32
N ASP A 73 7.63 8.41 -20.64
CA ASP A 73 7.34 9.66 -21.33
C ASP A 73 5.85 9.72 -21.73
N ASP A 74 5.29 10.92 -21.86
CA ASP A 74 3.91 11.17 -22.31
C ASP A 74 2.85 10.35 -21.53
N VAL A 75 3.03 10.28 -20.21
CA VAL A 75 2.14 9.52 -19.33
C VAL A 75 0.77 10.19 -19.26
N GLN A 76 -0.25 9.43 -19.62
CA GLN A 76 -1.62 9.88 -19.48
C GLN A 76 -2.08 9.76 -18.01
N PRO A 77 -2.78 10.75 -17.43
CA PRO A 77 -3.17 10.72 -16.02
C PRO A 77 -4.05 9.53 -15.61
N HIS A 78 -4.76 8.94 -16.58
CA HIS A 78 -5.63 7.78 -16.36
C HIS A 78 -4.88 6.43 -16.42
N TYR A 79 -3.59 6.42 -16.77
CA TYR A 79 -2.81 5.19 -16.76
C TYR A 79 -2.67 4.66 -15.33
N THR A 80 -3.10 3.43 -15.13
CA THR A 80 -2.86 2.68 -13.91
C THR A 80 -1.50 1.98 -14.00
N LEU A 81 -0.91 1.67 -12.86
CA LEU A 81 0.30 0.86 -12.79
C LEU A 81 0.10 -0.49 -13.47
N LEU A 82 -1.08 -1.12 -13.29
CA LEU A 82 -1.40 -2.39 -13.93
C LEU A 82 -1.38 -2.31 -15.45
N PHE A 83 -2.04 -1.30 -16.03
CA PHE A 83 -2.03 -1.07 -17.48
C PHE A 83 -0.59 -0.90 -17.96
N TYR A 84 0.21 -0.08 -17.26
CA TYR A 84 1.57 0.19 -17.71
C TYR A 84 2.46 -1.07 -17.66
N LEU A 85 2.40 -1.85 -16.57
CA LEU A 85 3.15 -3.10 -16.45
C LEU A 85 2.81 -4.08 -17.58
N ARG A 86 1.53 -4.25 -17.89
CA ARG A 86 1.07 -5.24 -18.85
C ARG A 86 1.21 -4.77 -20.29
N ASP A 87 0.67 -3.60 -20.61
CA ASP A 87 0.49 -3.12 -21.98
C ASP A 87 1.70 -2.34 -22.50
N LYS A 88 2.46 -1.67 -21.60
CA LYS A 88 3.67 -0.92 -22.01
C LYS A 88 4.95 -1.70 -21.79
N LEU A 89 5.05 -2.47 -20.69
CA LEU A 89 6.26 -3.24 -20.36
C LEU A 89 6.17 -4.74 -20.70
N GLY A 90 5.00 -5.26 -21.05
CA GLY A 90 4.82 -6.67 -21.39
C GLY A 90 4.92 -7.64 -20.21
N LEU A 91 4.93 -7.14 -18.98
CA LEU A 91 4.97 -7.93 -17.74
C LEU A 91 3.54 -8.37 -17.39
N THR A 92 3.15 -9.51 -17.95
CA THR A 92 1.76 -10.00 -17.91
C THR A 92 1.47 -10.88 -16.71
N GLY A 93 2.43 -11.11 -15.81
CA GLY A 93 2.29 -11.89 -14.58
C GLY A 93 1.24 -11.31 -13.64
N THR A 94 1.29 -10.00 -13.38
CA THR A 94 0.24 -9.29 -12.64
C THR A 94 -1.06 -9.25 -13.44
N LYS A 95 -2.20 -9.60 -12.82
CA LYS A 95 -3.47 -9.85 -13.54
C LYS A 95 -4.53 -8.78 -13.27
N LEU A 96 -5.35 -8.50 -14.28
CA LEU A 96 -6.59 -7.76 -14.10
C LEU A 96 -7.72 -8.74 -13.76
N GLY A 97 -8.18 -8.72 -12.51
CA GLY A 97 -9.35 -9.48 -12.07
C GLY A 97 -10.62 -8.62 -12.04
N CYS A 98 -10.76 -7.81 -10.98
CA CYS A 98 -11.97 -6.99 -10.78
C CYS A 98 -11.81 -5.50 -11.16
N GLY A 99 -10.61 -4.93 -11.13
CA GLY A 99 -10.39 -3.49 -11.43
C GLY A 99 -10.76 -2.52 -10.30
N GLU A 100 -11.24 -3.03 -9.16
CA GLU A 100 -11.75 -2.23 -8.03
C GLU A 100 -11.05 -2.55 -6.69
N GLY A 101 -9.96 -3.33 -6.73
CA GLY A 101 -9.14 -3.62 -5.54
C GLY A 101 -9.58 -4.84 -4.70
N GLY A 102 -10.79 -5.36 -4.88
CA GLY A 102 -11.31 -6.45 -4.02
C GLY A 102 -10.61 -7.81 -4.16
N CYS A 103 -10.15 -8.20 -5.36
CA CYS A 103 -9.67 -9.57 -5.61
C CYS A 103 -8.18 -9.81 -5.35
N GLY A 104 -7.34 -8.76 -5.27
CA GLY A 104 -5.90 -8.90 -5.07
C GLY A 104 -5.09 -9.50 -6.24
N ALA A 105 -5.70 -9.94 -7.35
CA ALA A 105 -4.96 -10.55 -8.48
C ALA A 105 -3.95 -9.61 -9.19
N CYS A 106 -4.03 -8.31 -8.89
CA CYS A 106 -3.12 -7.28 -9.40
C CYS A 106 -2.10 -6.82 -8.35
N THR A 107 -1.87 -7.59 -7.28
CA THR A 107 -0.98 -7.19 -6.20
C THR A 107 0.46 -7.11 -6.69
N VAL A 108 1.14 -6.01 -6.35
CA VAL A 108 2.58 -5.82 -6.53
C VAL A 108 3.19 -5.29 -5.25
N SER A 109 4.50 -5.47 -5.06
CA SER A 109 5.23 -4.80 -3.98
C SER A 109 5.74 -3.45 -4.47
N VAL A 110 5.44 -2.38 -3.74
CA VAL A 110 5.99 -1.04 -4.00
C VAL A 110 6.86 -0.65 -2.81
N ALA A 111 8.13 -0.38 -3.10
CA ALA A 111 9.10 0.10 -2.13
C ALA A 111 9.38 1.60 -2.37
N HIS A 112 9.45 2.35 -1.27
CA HIS A 112 9.87 3.75 -1.27
C HIS A 112 10.68 4.03 -0.02
N PHE A 113 11.49 5.10 -0.04
CA PHE A 113 12.18 5.57 1.15
C PHE A 113 11.23 6.45 1.97
N ASP A 114 10.97 6.04 3.21
CA ASP A 114 10.22 6.82 4.17
C ASP A 114 11.20 7.76 4.90
N SER A 115 11.15 9.05 4.57
CA SER A 115 12.08 10.05 5.12
C SER A 115 11.89 10.30 6.61
N GLU A 116 10.70 10.07 7.15
CA GLU A 116 10.43 10.25 8.58
C GLU A 116 11.05 9.11 9.39
N LYS A 117 11.01 7.89 8.84
CA LYS A 117 11.60 6.69 9.47
C LYS A 117 13.06 6.47 9.11
N GLY A 118 13.54 7.08 8.03
CA GLY A 118 14.88 6.88 7.52
C GLY A 118 15.14 5.48 6.95
N GLU A 119 14.09 4.78 6.49
CA GLU A 119 14.17 3.40 6.02
C GLU A 119 13.39 3.17 4.71
N VAL A 120 13.69 2.06 4.02
CA VAL A 120 12.92 1.62 2.86
C VAL A 120 11.70 0.82 3.33
N VAL A 121 10.51 1.27 2.96
CA VAL A 121 9.25 0.64 3.33
C VAL A 121 8.62 -0.03 2.11
N HIS A 122 8.30 -1.32 2.26
CA HIS A 122 7.57 -2.11 1.27
C HIS A 122 6.08 -2.15 1.59
N ARG A 123 5.22 -1.93 0.59
CA ARG A 123 3.77 -2.08 0.70
C ARG A 123 3.24 -2.98 -0.40
N ALA A 124 2.26 -3.82 -0.07
CA ALA A 124 1.44 -4.48 -1.06
C ALA A 124 0.44 -3.48 -1.63
N VAL A 125 0.38 -3.36 -2.95
CA VAL A 125 -0.46 -2.37 -3.64
C VAL A 125 -1.24 -3.06 -4.76
N ASN A 126 -2.54 -2.76 -4.84
CA ASN A 126 -3.37 -3.14 -5.96
C ASN A 126 -3.03 -2.28 -7.18
N ALA A 127 -2.27 -2.84 -8.13
CA ALA A 127 -1.81 -2.08 -9.29
C ALA A 127 -2.94 -1.54 -10.18
N CYS A 128 -4.14 -2.14 -10.13
CA CYS A 128 -5.30 -1.68 -10.89
C CYS A 128 -5.84 -0.32 -10.41
N LEU A 129 -5.58 0.07 -9.16
CA LEU A 129 -6.06 1.33 -8.59
C LEU A 129 -4.95 2.38 -8.43
N ALA A 130 -3.68 1.96 -8.48
CA ALA A 130 -2.54 2.87 -8.37
C ALA A 130 -2.37 3.66 -9.68
N PRO A 131 -2.52 4.99 -9.68
CA PRO A 131 -2.13 5.81 -10.83
C PRO A 131 -0.64 5.66 -11.09
N LEU A 132 -0.21 5.61 -12.35
CA LEU A 132 1.21 5.47 -12.67
C LEU A 132 2.04 6.63 -12.08
N CYS A 133 1.50 7.85 -12.09
CA CYS A 133 2.18 9.01 -11.53
C CYS A 133 2.43 8.89 -10.02
N SER A 134 1.67 8.07 -9.28
CA SER A 134 1.85 7.92 -7.83
C SER A 134 3.03 7.03 -7.47
N VAL A 135 3.69 6.39 -8.45
CA VAL A 135 4.87 5.54 -8.22
C VAL A 135 6.17 6.18 -8.72
N ASP A 136 6.15 7.48 -9.06
CA ASP A 136 7.38 8.22 -9.35
C ASP A 136 8.37 8.10 -8.18
N GLY A 137 9.62 7.78 -8.48
CA GLY A 137 10.69 7.53 -7.52
C GLY A 137 10.64 6.19 -6.78
N CYS A 138 9.60 5.38 -6.96
CA CYS A 138 9.44 4.11 -6.26
C CYS A 138 10.11 2.93 -6.98
N SER A 139 10.24 1.79 -6.29
CA SER A 139 10.62 0.50 -6.87
C SER A 139 9.46 -0.49 -6.79
N VAL A 140 9.00 -0.97 -7.95
CA VAL A 140 7.94 -1.94 -8.11
C VAL A 140 8.53 -3.33 -8.35
N THR A 141 8.07 -4.32 -7.58
CA THR A 141 8.42 -5.73 -7.77
C THR A 141 7.15 -6.51 -8.10
N THR A 142 7.18 -7.17 -9.26
CA THR A 142 6.12 -8.04 -9.79
C THR A 142 6.47 -9.52 -9.56
N VAL A 143 5.58 -10.44 -9.94
CA VAL A 143 5.84 -11.89 -9.82
C VAL A 143 7.08 -12.33 -10.64
N GLU A 144 7.32 -11.68 -11.78
CA GLU A 144 8.50 -11.92 -12.63
C GLU A 144 9.79 -11.43 -11.95
N GLY A 145 9.69 -10.48 -11.02
CA GLY A 145 10.83 -9.90 -10.32
C GLY A 145 11.38 -10.76 -9.20
N ILE A 146 10.58 -11.66 -8.62
CA ILE A 146 11.03 -12.51 -7.52
C ILE A 146 11.63 -13.84 -8.00
N GLY A 147 11.32 -14.28 -9.22
CA GLY A 147 11.82 -15.54 -9.76
C GLY A 147 11.21 -15.91 -11.10
N THR A 148 11.78 -16.94 -11.72
CA THR A 148 11.35 -17.50 -13.01
C THR A 148 11.08 -18.99 -12.89
N THR A 149 10.54 -19.62 -13.93
CA THR A 149 10.34 -21.09 -13.95
C THR A 149 11.65 -21.88 -13.82
N LYS A 150 12.79 -21.31 -14.25
CA LYS A 150 14.11 -21.94 -14.14
C LYS A 150 14.75 -21.72 -12.76
N MET A 151 14.46 -20.60 -12.12
CA MET A 151 14.99 -20.21 -10.81
C MET A 151 13.87 -19.57 -10.01
N PRO A 152 12.95 -20.39 -9.45
CA PRO A 152 11.79 -19.87 -8.74
C PRO A 152 12.17 -19.37 -7.36
N HIS A 153 11.49 -18.34 -6.89
CA HIS A 153 11.54 -17.95 -5.49
C HIS A 153 11.00 -19.09 -4.61
N PRO A 154 11.49 -19.29 -3.37
CA PRO A 154 10.93 -20.30 -2.46
C PRO A 154 9.42 -20.21 -2.27
N VAL A 155 8.84 -19.00 -2.34
CA VAL A 155 7.38 -18.80 -2.31
C VAL A 155 6.69 -19.41 -3.53
N GLN A 156 7.22 -19.15 -4.75
CA GLN A 156 6.71 -19.72 -6.00
C GLN A 156 6.83 -21.25 -6.00
N GLN A 157 7.96 -21.78 -5.52
CA GLN A 157 8.18 -23.23 -5.44
C GLN A 157 7.19 -23.91 -4.48
N ARG A 158 6.97 -23.33 -3.30
CA ARG A 158 6.09 -23.92 -2.28
C ARG A 158 4.62 -23.88 -2.69
N ILE A 159 4.11 -22.76 -3.21
CA ILE A 159 2.70 -22.67 -3.60
C ILE A 159 2.35 -23.65 -4.74
N ALA A 160 3.27 -23.84 -5.70
CA ALA A 160 3.12 -24.83 -6.75
C ALA A 160 3.25 -26.27 -6.22
N GLY A 161 4.28 -26.54 -5.42
CA GLY A 161 4.57 -27.89 -4.89
C GLY A 161 3.57 -28.40 -3.86
N MET A 162 2.82 -27.50 -3.21
CA MET A 162 1.80 -27.84 -2.21
C MET A 162 0.37 -27.76 -2.78
N HIS A 163 0.22 -27.78 -4.12
CA HIS A 163 -1.08 -27.73 -4.80
C HIS A 163 -1.94 -26.50 -4.46
N GLY A 164 -1.29 -25.38 -4.12
CA GLY A 164 -1.97 -24.11 -3.82
C GLY A 164 -2.43 -23.34 -5.07
N SER A 165 -2.30 -23.93 -6.26
CA SER A 165 -2.68 -23.31 -7.53
C SER A 165 -3.39 -24.33 -8.42
N GLN A 166 -4.56 -23.95 -8.94
CA GLN A 166 -5.34 -24.75 -9.90
C GLN A 166 -5.37 -24.08 -11.27
N CYS A 167 -6.26 -23.08 -11.47
CA CYS A 167 -6.31 -22.33 -12.73
C CYS A 167 -5.12 -21.37 -12.92
N GLY A 168 -4.37 -21.07 -11.85
CA GLY A 168 -3.18 -20.23 -11.87
C GLY A 168 -3.42 -18.72 -11.92
N PHE A 169 -4.66 -18.25 -12.10
CA PHE A 169 -4.91 -16.82 -12.34
C PHE A 169 -4.66 -15.93 -11.11
N CYS A 170 -5.04 -16.39 -9.92
CA CYS A 170 -4.87 -15.65 -8.66
C CYS A 170 -3.55 -15.95 -7.92
N THR A 171 -2.67 -16.75 -8.53
CA THR A 171 -1.41 -17.18 -7.91
C THR A 171 -0.31 -16.12 -7.94
N PRO A 172 -0.16 -15.31 -9.01
CA PRO A 172 0.74 -14.15 -9.01
C PRO A 172 0.41 -13.13 -7.93
#